data_AF-A0A7Y0BX17-F1
#
_entry.id   AF-A0A7Y0BX17-F1
#
_cell.length_a   1.000
_cell.length_b   1.000
_cell.length_c   1.000
_cell.angle_alpha   90.00
_cell.angle_beta   90.00
_cell.angle_gamma   90.00
#
_symmetry.space_group_name_H-M   'P 1'
#
loop_
_entity.id
_entity.type
_entity.pdbx_description
1 polymer ?
#
loop_
_entity_poly.entity_id
_entity_poly.type
_entity_poly.pdbx_seq_one_letter_code
_entity_poly.pdbx_strand_id
1 'polypeptide(L)' 'MKTNVVTVSSKYQVVIPQAVRESAHIKPGSKMMVVNYGGIIRLLPVMAPQAYRGIARGMDTTIVDDPERF' A
#
# COMPACT_ATOMS: atom_id res chain seq x y z
N MET A 1 -17.57 6.00 3.88
CA MET A 1 -16.75 5.58 2.72
C MET A 1 -17.29 6.31 1.49
N LYS A 2 -16.52 7.23 0.88
CA LYS A 2 -16.97 7.94 -0.32
C LYS A 2 -16.49 7.17 -1.55
N THR A 3 -17.41 6.67 -2.36
CA THR A 3 -17.10 6.00 -3.63
C THR A 3 -16.83 7.06 -4.69
N ASN A 4 -15.63 7.08 -5.27
CA ASN A 4 -15.28 7.96 -6.38
C ASN A 4 -15.09 7.12 -7.64
N VAL A 5 -15.89 7.38 -8.68
CA VAL A 5 -15.72 6.75 -10.00
C VAL A 5 -14.79 7.63 -10.84
N VAL A 6 -13.80 7.02 -11.47
CA VAL A 6 -12.84 7.72 -12.33
C VAL A 6 -12.73 7.00 -13.67
N THR A 7 -12.53 7.78 -14.73
CA THR A 7 -12.36 7.25 -16.10
C THR A 7 -10.88 7.02 -16.38
N VAL A 8 -10.58 5.91 -17.03
CA VAL A 8 -9.22 5.60 -17.52
C VAL A 8 -8.93 6.46 -18.74
N SER A 9 -7.82 7.21 -18.72
CA SER A 9 -7.40 8.04 -19.85
C SER A 9 -6.92 7.19 -21.03
N SER A 10 -6.75 7.80 -22.20
CA SER A 10 -6.22 7.13 -23.40
C SER A 10 -4.80 6.55 -23.23
N LYS A 11 -4.07 7.03 -22.22
CA LYS A 11 -2.75 6.52 -21.82
C LYS A 11 -2.82 5.49 -20.68
N TYR A 12 -4.01 4.95 -20.42
CA TYR A 12 -4.27 3.99 -19.35
C TYR A 12 -3.98 4.54 -17.94
N GLN A 13 -4.10 5.86 -17.74
CA GLN A 13 -3.91 6.49 -16.44
C GLN A 13 -5.24 6.70 -15.75
N VAL A 14 -5.28 6.51 -14.43
CA VAL A 14 -6.40 6.90 -13.58
C VAL A 14 -5.99 8.08 -12.72
N VAL A 15 -6.83 9.11 -12.66
CA VAL A 15 -6.63 10.24 -11.75
C VAL A 15 -6.98 9.79 -10.33
N ILE A 16 -6.08 10.00 -9.38
CA ILE A 16 -6.35 9.74 -7.97
C ILE A 16 -7.15 10.93 -7.41
N PRO A 17 -8.41 10.75 -6.98
CA PRO A 17 -9.24 11.83 -6.47
C PRO A 17 -8.60 12.53 -5.26
N GLN A 18 -8.88 13.83 -5.08
CA GLN A 18 -8.30 14.64 -4.01
C GLN A 18 -8.47 14.00 -2.62
N ALA A 19 -9.68 13.58 -2.27
CA ALA A 19 -9.96 12.97 -0.97
C ALA A 19 -9.08 11.72 -0.69
N VAL A 20 -8.78 10.92 -1.72
CA VAL A 20 -7.92 9.75 -1.62
C VAL A 20 -6.46 10.15 -1.49
N ARG A 21 -6.01 11.17 -2.23
CA ARG A 21 -4.63 11.71 -2.11
C ARG A 21 -4.36 12.21 -0.70
N GLU A 22 -5.31 12.94 -0.13
CA GLU A 22 -5.20 13.48 1.23
C GLU A 22 -5.19 12.38 2.29
N SER A 23 -6.16 11.45 2.23
CA SER A 23 -6.25 10.36 3.22
C SER A 23 -5.08 9.38 3.17
N ALA A 24 -4.51 9.16 1.97
CA ALA A 24 -3.37 8.26 1.78
C ALA A 24 -2.01 8.99 1.77
N HIS A 25 -1.99 10.29 2.06
CA HIS A 25 -0.78 11.15 2.05
C HIS A 25 0.06 11.05 0.76
N ILE A 26 -0.59 10.89 -0.38
CA ILE A 26 0.05 10.77 -1.69
C ILE A 26 0.45 12.16 -2.20
N LYS A 27 1.71 12.33 -2.58
CA LYS A 27 2.25 13.58 -3.11
C LYS A 27 2.66 13.40 -4.58
N PRO A 28 2.75 14.49 -5.37
CA PRO A 28 3.37 14.42 -6.69
C PRO A 28 4.77 13.79 -6.59
N GLY A 29 5.06 12.81 -7.45
CA GLY A 29 6.33 12.06 -7.44
C GLY A 29 6.37 10.85 -6.49
N SER A 30 5.33 10.61 -5.68
CA SER A 30 5.21 9.36 -4.91
C SER A 30 5.29 8.15 -5.84
N LYS A 31 6.16 7.20 -5.52
CA LYS A 31 6.28 5.93 -6.24
C LYS A 31 5.26 4.94 -5.69
N MET A 32 4.57 4.25 -6.59
CA MET A 32 3.57 3.24 -6.25
C MET A 32 3.90 1.92 -6.96
N MET A 33 3.71 0.81 -6.27
CA MET A 33 3.70 -0.53 -6.83
C MET A 33 2.26 -0.88 -7.22
N VAL A 34 2.09 -1.49 -8.37
CA VAL A 34 0.79 -1.97 -8.87
C VAL A 34 0.76 -3.48 -8.72
N VAL A 35 -0.21 -3.99 -7.97
CA VAL A 35 -0.42 -5.44 -7.80
C VAL A 35 -1.83 -5.79 -8.26
N ASN A 36 -1.93 -6.76 -9.15
CA ASN A 36 -3.22 -7.38 -9.50
C ASN A 36 -3.35 -8.68 -8.73
N TYR A 37 -4.33 -8.77 -7.84
CA TYR A 37 -4.60 -10.00 -7.11
C TYR A 37 -6.09 -10.14 -6.81
N GLY A 38 -6.68 -11.25 -7.23
CA GLY A 38 -8.11 -11.53 -7.05
C GLY A 38 -9.03 -10.61 -7.84
N GLY A 39 -8.61 -10.15 -9.03
CA GLY A 39 -9.38 -9.20 -9.84
C GLY A 39 -9.38 -7.76 -9.34
N ILE A 40 -8.60 -7.47 -8.28
CA ILE A 40 -8.47 -6.14 -7.68
C ILE A 40 -7.07 -5.60 -7.96
N ILE A 41 -7.01 -4.43 -8.57
CA ILE A 41 -5.77 -3.65 -8.70
C ILE A 41 -5.53 -2.90 -7.39
N ARG A 42 -4.42 -3.20 -6.72
CA ARG A 42 -3.96 -2.51 -5.52
C ARG A 42 -2.77 -1.62 -5.86
N LEU A 43 -2.80 -0.39 -5.35
CA LEU A 43 -1.68 0.55 -5.42
C LEU A 43 -1.04 0.64 -4.04
N LEU A 44 0.22 0.26 -3.94
CA LEU A 44 0.97 0.26 -2.68
C LEU A 44 2.09 1.29 -2.75
N PRO A 45 2.25 2.20 -1.76
CA PRO A 45 3.34 3.15 -1.76
C PRO A 45 4.70 2.43 -1.66
N VAL A 46 5.64 2.82 -2.51
CA VAL A 46 7.03 2.34 -2.43
C VAL A 46 7.80 3.28 -1.53
N MET A 47 7.99 2.85 -0.29
CA MET A 47 8.77 3.58 0.70
C MET A 47 10.25 3.19 0.62
N ALA A 48 11.14 4.12 0.96
CA ALA A 48 12.55 3.82 1.12
C ALA A 48 12.76 2.84 2.30
N PRO A 49 13.75 1.94 2.26
CA PRO A 49 14.00 0.97 3.34
C PRO A 49 14.09 1.60 4.74
N GLN A 50 14.60 2.83 4.83
CA GLN A 50 14.74 3.58 6.07
C GLN A 50 13.40 3.91 6.73
N ALA A 51 12.33 4.09 5.95
CA ALA A 51 10.98 4.35 6.45
C ALA A 51 10.37 3.14 7.17
N TYR A 52 10.89 1.93 6.90
CA TYR A 52 10.47 0.70 7.57
C TYR A 52 11.23 0.43 8.87
N ARG A 53 12.19 1.29 9.27
CA ARG A 53 12.92 1.08 10.52
C ARG A 53 11.97 1.21 11.71
N GLY A 54 11.93 0.18 12.54
CA GLY A 54 11.10 0.17 13.75
C GLY A 54 9.64 -0.22 13.52
N ILE A 55 9.26 -0.72 12.34
CA ILE A 55 7.88 -1.17 12.07
C ILE A 55 7.41 -2.29 13.03
N ALA A 56 8.33 -3.10 13.53
CA ALA A 56 8.06 -4.17 14.48
C ALA A 56 8.44 -3.77 15.93
N ARG A 57 8.66 -2.48 16.22
CA ARG A 57 9.03 -2.04 17.56
C ARG A 57 7.87 -2.34 18.52
N GLY A 58 8.16 -3.09 19.59
CA GLY A 58 7.16 -3.50 20.58
C GLY A 58 6.35 -4.75 20.19
N MET A 59 6.70 -5.41 19.09
CA MET A 59 6.18 -6.74 18.79
C MET A 59 6.70 -7.73 19.83
N ASP A 60 5.82 -8.61 20.31
CA ASP A 60 6.23 -9.74 21.14
C ASP A 60 7.15 -10.65 20.31
N THR A 61 8.39 -10.77 20.75
CA THR A 61 9.41 -11.60 20.10
C THR A 61 9.49 -12.98 20.73
N THR A 62 8.56 -13.35 21.61
CA THR A 62 8.52 -14.68 22.23
C THR A 62 8.16 -15.71 21.17
N ILE A 63 9.16 -16.51 20.80
CA ILE A 63 8.99 -17.65 19.90
C ILE A 63 8.87 -18.88 20.79
N VAL A 64 7.66 -19.46 20.86
CA VAL A 64 7.43 -20.74 21.55
C VAL A 64 7.97 -21.86 20.67
N ASP A 65 8.62 -22.83 21.31
CA ASP A 65 9.07 -24.06 20.68
C ASP A 65 7.86 -24.92 20.35
N ASP A 66 7.63 -25.17 19.06
CA ASP A 66 6.49 -25.91 18.53
C ASP A 66 7.05 -27.05 17.65
N PRO A 67 6.86 -28.31 18.04
CA PRO A 67 7.44 -29.46 17.34
C PRO A 67 6.86 -29.70 15.94
N GLU A 68 5.76 -29.05 15.57
CA GLU A 68 5.22 -29.07 14.18
C GLU A 68 5.63 -27.84 13.36
N ARG A 69 6.37 -26.91 13.97
CA ARG A 69 6.99 -25.81 13.26
C ARG A 69 8.21 -26.39 12.53
N PHE A 70 8.00 -26.66 11.23
CA PHE A 70 8.90 -27.23 10.20
C PHE A 70 8.64 -28.69 9.86
#